data_AF-A0A9E1YPS8-F1
#
_entry.id   AF-A0A9E1YPS8-F1
#
_cell.length_a   1.000
_cell.length_b   1.000
_cell.length_c   1.000
_cell.angle_alpha   90.00
_cell.angle_beta   90.00
_cell.angle_gamma   90.00
#
_symmetry.space_group_name_H-M   'P 1'
#
loop_
_entity.id
_entity.type
_entity.pdbx_description
1 polymer ?
#
loop_
_entity_poly.entity_id
_entity_poly.type
_entity_poly.pdbx_seq_one_letter_code
_entity_poly.pdbx_strand_id
1 'polypeptide(L)'
;MTTGMITRIATVAVLSLGLQACYVATNNNGYGQTAINFGDDSSQWAYDRECDDPRFAGPAMATAGLSHNNSYRDATDCRNAFSAGQVWLASGQNTNTYASNSGSYGASINFGDDASAWSYDGECDDPRFYGGGMTSTPLLAEDRYHDATDCRQQYNAGRIALR
;
A
#
# COMPACT_ATOMS: atom_id res chain seq x y z
N MET A 1 -2.63 -3.47 86.80
CA MET A 1 -2.24 -2.44 85.81
C MET A 1 -1.76 -3.21 84.57
N THR A 2 -2.54 -3.78 83.63
CA THR A 2 -3.68 -3.26 82.82
C THR A 2 -3.37 -1.82 82.42
N THR A 3 -3.12 -1.40 81.18
CA THR A 3 -3.53 -1.65 79.78
C THR A 3 -2.61 -0.74 78.94
N GLY A 4 -2.34 -0.82 77.65
CA GLY A 4 -2.86 -1.56 76.52
C GLY A 4 -2.00 -1.21 75.29
N MET A 5 -1.90 -2.15 74.36
CA MET A 5 -1.28 -1.94 73.05
C MET A 5 -2.18 -1.03 72.21
N ILE A 6 -1.65 0.10 71.73
CA ILE A 6 -2.31 0.92 70.72
C ILE A 6 -1.71 0.56 69.37
N THR A 7 -2.51 -0.16 68.59
CA THR A 7 -2.35 -0.35 67.14
C THR A 7 -2.40 0.99 66.43
N ARG A 8 -1.38 1.30 65.63
CA ARG A 8 -1.52 2.23 64.50
C ARG A 8 -0.83 1.63 63.27
N ILE A 9 -1.65 1.01 62.43
CA ILE A 9 -1.36 0.79 61.02
C ILE A 9 -1.44 2.17 60.35
N ALA A 10 -0.34 2.63 59.78
CA ALA A 10 -0.35 3.67 58.76
C ALA A 10 0.66 3.27 57.69
N THR A 11 0.10 3.01 56.52
CA THR A 11 0.69 2.61 55.25
C THR A 11 1.58 3.70 54.62
N VAL A 12 2.29 3.29 53.57
CA VAL A 12 2.97 4.10 52.51
C VAL A 12 4.37 4.60 52.93
N ALA A 13 5.45 4.40 52.18
CA ALA A 13 5.62 4.42 50.73
C ALA A 13 6.71 3.44 50.28
N VAL A 14 6.45 2.73 49.18
CA VAL A 14 7.47 1.98 48.44
C VAL A 14 8.39 3.01 47.76
N LEU A 15 9.58 3.23 48.31
CA LEU A 15 10.69 3.86 47.60
C LEU A 15 11.43 2.77 46.83
N SER A 16 11.06 2.58 45.57
CA SER A 16 11.95 1.96 44.58
C SER A 16 12.09 2.96 43.45
N LEU A 17 13.14 3.78 43.56
CA LEU A 17 13.62 4.63 42.50
C LEU A 17 14.02 3.75 41.30
N GLY A 18 13.44 4.08 40.14
CA GLY A 18 14.12 3.96 38.86
C GLY A 18 14.33 2.56 38.31
N LEU A 19 13.46 2.17 37.39
CA LEU A 19 13.98 1.80 36.08
C LEU A 19 13.10 2.43 35.01
N GLN A 20 13.69 3.44 34.39
CA GLN A 20 13.18 4.16 33.24
C GLN A 20 12.93 3.18 32.09
N ALA A 21 11.66 2.99 31.75
CA ALA A 21 11.27 2.65 30.39
C ALA A 21 9.94 3.33 30.11
N CYS A 22 9.97 4.66 29.97
CA CYS A 22 9.04 5.31 29.07
C CYS A 22 9.40 4.79 27.69
N TYR A 23 8.81 3.68 27.27
CA TYR A 23 8.86 3.26 25.89
C TYR A 23 7.97 4.23 25.12
N VAL A 24 8.54 5.37 24.75
CA VAL A 24 7.97 6.19 23.70
C VAL A 24 8.36 5.46 22.43
N ALA A 25 7.41 4.76 21.82
CA ALA A 25 7.48 4.39 20.42
C ALA A 25 7.44 5.70 19.63
N THR A 26 8.58 6.40 19.58
CA THR A 26 8.75 7.40 18.56
C THR A 26 8.92 6.60 17.28
N ASN A 27 7.86 6.54 16.47
CA ASN A 27 8.00 6.33 15.04
C ASN A 27 8.76 7.54 14.47
N ASN A 28 10.04 7.65 14.82
CA ASN A 28 10.97 8.63 14.30
C ASN A 28 11.54 8.05 13.01
N ASN A 29 10.67 7.89 12.01
CA ASN A 29 11.12 8.07 10.65
C ASN A 29 10.86 9.53 10.31
N GLY A 30 11.88 10.36 10.55
CA GLY A 30 11.95 11.77 10.20
C GLY A 30 12.05 12.02 8.68
N TYR A 31 11.21 11.32 7.93
CA TYR A 31 10.84 11.59 6.55
C TYR A 31 9.34 11.36 6.50
N GLY A 32 8.57 12.32 5.99
CA GLY A 32 7.11 12.25 5.85
C GLY A 32 6.63 11.17 4.88
N GLN A 33 6.94 9.91 5.17
CA GLN A 33 6.34 8.73 4.57
C GLN A 33 5.04 8.49 5.34
N THR A 34 3.97 9.05 4.82
CA THR A 34 2.61 8.61 5.14
C THR A 34 2.55 7.10 5.22
N ALA A 35 2.17 6.55 6.36
CA ALA A 35 2.04 5.10 6.52
C ALA A 35 1.07 4.55 5.47
N ILE A 36 1.49 3.49 4.78
CA ILE A 36 0.70 2.78 3.78
C ILE A 36 -0.54 2.19 4.46
N ASN A 37 -1.73 2.50 3.94
CA ASN A 37 -2.97 1.91 4.43
C ASN A 37 -3.23 0.58 3.72
N PHE A 38 -2.83 -0.52 4.38
CA PHE A 38 -3.07 -1.88 3.90
C PHE A 38 -4.55 -2.30 4.01
N GLY A 39 -5.36 -1.67 4.86
CA GLY A 39 -6.76 -2.03 5.06
C GLY A 39 -6.97 -3.13 6.11
N ASP A 40 -7.94 -4.01 5.85
CA ASP A 40 -8.32 -5.18 6.66
C ASP A 40 -8.22 -6.50 5.87
N ASP A 41 -8.65 -7.61 6.47
CA ASP A 41 -8.63 -8.96 5.88
C ASP A 41 -10.06 -9.46 5.58
N SER A 42 -10.94 -8.57 5.07
CA SER A 42 -12.36 -8.86 4.86
C SER A 42 -12.70 -9.61 3.56
N SER A 43 -11.73 -9.87 2.67
CA SER A 43 -11.98 -10.61 1.44
C SER A 43 -11.93 -12.12 1.67
N GLN A 44 -12.53 -12.89 0.74
CA GLN A 44 -12.45 -14.36 0.78
C GLN A 44 -11.05 -14.91 0.46
N TRP A 45 -10.18 -14.06 -0.08
CA TRP A 45 -8.82 -14.39 -0.50
C TRP A 45 -7.77 -13.96 0.55
N ALA A 46 -8.20 -13.29 1.62
CA ALA A 46 -7.27 -12.94 2.70
C ALA A 46 -6.65 -14.19 3.36
N TYR A 47 -5.38 -14.07 3.75
CA TYR A 47 -4.56 -15.12 4.38
C TYR A 47 -4.22 -16.31 3.47
N ASP A 48 -4.26 -16.13 2.15
CA ASP A 48 -3.89 -17.17 1.19
C ASP A 48 -2.41 -17.10 0.75
N ARG A 49 -1.66 -16.11 1.26
CA ARG A 49 -0.24 -15.81 0.99
C ARG A 49 0.03 -15.13 -0.35
N GLU A 50 -0.99 -14.67 -1.04
CA GLU A 50 -0.87 -13.80 -2.20
C GLU A 50 -1.41 -12.41 -1.84
N CYS A 51 -0.91 -11.35 -2.47
CA CYS A 51 -1.50 -10.02 -2.31
C CYS A 51 -2.62 -9.83 -3.33
N ASP A 52 -3.87 -9.80 -2.87
CA ASP A 52 -5.06 -9.64 -3.71
C ASP A 52 -5.49 -8.20 -3.92
N ASP A 53 -4.85 -7.27 -3.21
CA ASP A 53 -5.20 -5.87 -3.26
C ASP A 53 -4.64 -5.22 -4.52
N PRO A 54 -5.48 -4.85 -5.50
CA PRO A 54 -5.03 -4.35 -6.80
C PRO A 54 -4.37 -2.96 -6.73
N ARG A 55 -4.32 -2.34 -5.54
CA ARG A 55 -3.52 -1.12 -5.31
C ARG A 55 -2.02 -1.43 -5.23
N PHE A 56 -1.65 -2.70 -5.09
CA PHE A 56 -0.29 -3.18 -5.11
C PHE A 56 0.04 -3.84 -6.46
N ALA A 57 1.33 -3.95 -6.75
CA ALA A 57 1.89 -4.65 -7.90
C ALA A 57 3.18 -5.36 -7.48
N GLY A 58 3.51 -6.48 -8.13
CA GLY A 58 4.76 -7.20 -7.91
C GLY A 58 4.61 -8.72 -7.98
N PRO A 59 5.72 -9.46 -7.85
CA PRO A 59 5.76 -10.92 -7.97
C PRO A 59 4.96 -11.70 -6.92
N ALA A 60 4.59 -11.09 -5.79
CA ALA A 60 3.74 -11.72 -4.78
C ALA A 60 2.26 -11.31 -4.86
N MET A 61 1.84 -10.71 -5.98
CA MET A 61 0.42 -10.49 -6.26
C MET A 61 -0.29 -11.80 -6.60
N ALA A 62 -1.57 -11.87 -6.25
CA ALA A 62 -2.42 -12.95 -6.71
C ALA A 62 -2.46 -12.98 -8.24
N THR A 63 -2.33 -14.18 -8.81
CA THR A 63 -2.27 -14.36 -10.27
C THR A 63 -3.65 -14.50 -10.91
N ALA A 64 -4.68 -14.77 -10.10
CA ALA A 64 -6.07 -14.86 -10.50
C ALA A 64 -6.96 -14.09 -9.52
N GLY A 65 -8.14 -13.66 -9.96
CA GLY A 65 -9.12 -13.06 -9.04
C GLY A 65 -8.83 -11.62 -8.61
N LEU A 66 -7.76 -10.98 -9.12
CA LEU A 66 -7.49 -9.56 -8.93
C LEU A 66 -8.69 -8.73 -9.38
N SER A 67 -9.36 -8.12 -8.41
CA SER A 67 -10.56 -7.34 -8.61
C SER A 67 -10.50 -6.10 -7.73
N HIS A 68 -11.02 -4.98 -8.23
CA HIS A 68 -11.13 -3.74 -7.46
C HIS A 68 -11.90 -3.92 -6.14
N ASN A 69 -12.76 -4.93 -6.06
CA ASN A 69 -13.48 -5.28 -4.83
C ASN A 69 -12.56 -5.73 -3.69
N ASN A 70 -11.36 -6.24 -3.97
CA ASN A 70 -10.37 -6.68 -2.98
C ASN A 70 -9.50 -5.54 -2.45
N SER A 71 -9.71 -4.30 -2.92
CA SER A 71 -8.97 -3.12 -2.43
C SER A 71 -9.17 -2.94 -0.92
N TYR A 72 -8.08 -2.83 -0.17
CA TYR A 72 -8.05 -2.72 1.29
C TYR A 72 -8.57 -3.95 2.05
N ARG A 73 -8.64 -5.13 1.41
CA ARG A 73 -9.27 -6.32 2.01
C ARG A 73 -8.37 -7.54 2.15
N ASP A 74 -7.09 -7.36 1.87
CA ASP A 74 -6.08 -8.39 2.00
C ASP A 74 -4.81 -7.81 2.67
N ALA A 75 -5.02 -7.20 3.82
CA ALA A 75 -4.02 -6.38 4.48
C ALA A 75 -2.82 -7.18 4.98
N THR A 76 -3.04 -8.39 5.48
CA THR A 76 -1.97 -9.21 6.07
C THR A 76 -0.99 -9.67 5.00
N ASP A 77 -1.46 -10.22 3.89
CA ASP A 77 -0.59 -10.75 2.85
C ASP A 77 0.10 -9.64 2.07
N CYS A 78 -0.63 -8.58 1.68
CA CYS A 78 -0.02 -7.41 1.06
C CYS A 78 1.00 -6.70 1.95
N ARG A 79 0.79 -6.64 3.28
CA ARG A 79 1.79 -6.06 4.20
C ARG A 79 3.03 -6.93 4.31
N ASN A 80 2.86 -8.24 4.39
CA ASN A 80 3.98 -9.18 4.45
C ASN A 80 4.80 -9.11 3.16
N ALA A 81 4.13 -9.18 2.01
CA ALA A 81 4.75 -9.07 0.70
C ALA A 81 5.44 -7.71 0.50
N PHE A 82 4.83 -6.60 0.95
CA PHE A 82 5.44 -5.27 0.88
C PHE A 82 6.70 -5.18 1.76
N SER A 83 6.62 -5.70 2.98
CA SER A 83 7.76 -5.72 3.91
C SER A 83 8.91 -6.60 3.42
N ALA A 84 8.59 -7.64 2.63
CA ALA A 84 9.55 -8.49 1.96
C ALA A 84 10.09 -7.90 0.64
N GLY A 85 9.59 -6.73 0.21
CA GLY A 85 9.95 -6.11 -1.07
C GLY A 85 9.44 -6.85 -2.30
N GLN A 86 8.43 -7.71 -2.13
CA GLN A 86 7.84 -8.53 -3.20
C GLN A 86 6.60 -7.89 -3.83
N VAL A 87 6.04 -6.86 -3.20
CA VAL A 87 5.06 -5.95 -3.82
C VAL A 87 5.38 -4.51 -3.48
N TRP A 88 4.90 -3.60 -4.32
CA TRP A 88 4.97 -2.15 -4.17
C TRP A 88 3.62 -1.56 -4.56
N LEU A 89 3.43 -0.26 -4.31
CA LEU A 89 2.18 0.39 -4.70
C LEU A 89 2.13 0.58 -6.21
N ALA A 90 1.09 0.07 -6.85
CA ALA A 90 0.83 0.18 -8.29
C ALA A 90 0.59 1.65 -8.72
N SER A 91 0.15 2.49 -7.77
CA SER A 91 0.01 3.93 -7.91
C SER A 91 0.53 4.57 -6.62
N GLY A 92 1.24 5.70 -6.71
CA GLY A 92 1.78 6.44 -5.55
C GLY A 92 0.72 7.00 -4.56
N GLN A 93 -0.51 6.50 -4.63
CA GLN A 93 -1.67 6.86 -3.84
C GLN A 93 -2.00 5.71 -2.85
N ASN A 94 -1.10 5.39 -1.94
CA ASN A 94 -1.51 4.70 -0.70
C ASN A 94 -0.87 5.38 0.49
N THR A 95 -1.29 6.61 0.67
CA THR A 95 -0.89 7.47 1.77
C THR A 95 -2.15 7.75 2.58
N ASN A 96 -2.16 7.44 3.87
CA ASN A 96 -3.24 7.85 4.77
C ASN A 96 -3.48 9.37 4.64
N THR A 97 -4.58 9.77 4.02
CA THR A 97 -4.94 11.16 3.70
C THR A 97 -5.35 11.93 4.97
N TYR A 98 -4.37 12.20 5.83
CA TYR A 98 -4.43 13.20 6.91
C TYR A 98 -3.18 14.10 6.87
N ALA A 99 -2.76 14.55 5.69
CA ALA A 99 -1.80 15.66 5.56
C ALA A 99 -1.87 16.25 4.15
N SER A 100 -2.66 17.30 4.00
CA SER A 100 -2.80 18.07 2.77
C SER A 100 -1.48 18.68 2.30
N ASN A 101 -1.41 18.87 0.98
CA ASN A 101 -0.63 19.90 0.28
C ASN A 101 0.87 19.60 0.03
N SER A 102 1.14 18.68 -0.89
CA SER A 102 2.34 18.72 -1.75
C SER A 102 1.92 18.32 -3.16
N GLY A 103 2.16 19.22 -4.11
CA GLY A 103 1.55 19.22 -5.43
C GLY A 103 1.82 17.97 -6.27
N SER A 104 0.85 17.67 -7.14
CA SER A 104 0.95 16.81 -8.32
C SER A 104 1.20 15.31 -8.12
N TYR A 105 0.37 14.64 -7.32
CA TYR A 105 0.12 13.18 -7.48
C TYR A 105 -1.37 12.82 -7.57
N GLY A 106 -2.23 13.82 -7.83
CA GLY A 106 -3.67 13.65 -8.06
C GLY A 106 -4.12 14.12 -9.45
N ALA A 107 -3.19 14.28 -10.39
CA ALA A 107 -3.57 14.47 -11.78
C ALA A 107 -4.07 13.11 -12.29
N SER A 108 -5.30 13.05 -12.78
CA SER A 108 -5.78 11.96 -13.63
C SER A 108 -4.64 11.54 -14.57
N ILE A 109 -4.27 10.26 -14.59
CA ILE A 109 -3.22 9.76 -15.48
C ILE A 109 -3.52 10.24 -16.90
N ASN A 110 -2.56 10.94 -17.50
CA ASN A 110 -2.63 11.31 -18.90
C ASN A 110 -2.28 10.07 -19.73
N PHE A 111 -3.32 9.33 -20.13
CA PHE A 111 -3.19 8.19 -21.02
C PHE A 111 -2.83 8.62 -22.45
N GLY A 112 -3.15 9.87 -22.85
CA GLY A 112 -2.87 10.40 -24.18
C GLY A 112 -4.02 10.18 -25.17
N ASP A 113 -3.69 9.87 -26.41
CA ASP A 113 -4.60 9.54 -27.51
C ASP A 113 -4.37 8.09 -28.03
N ASP A 114 -5.05 7.73 -29.11
CA ASP A 114 -4.97 6.41 -29.76
C ASP A 114 -4.36 6.53 -31.18
N ALA A 115 -3.27 7.29 -31.31
CA ALA A 115 -2.64 7.57 -32.60
C ALA A 115 -1.59 6.53 -33.03
N SER A 116 -1.24 5.53 -32.19
CA SER A 116 -0.28 4.50 -32.56
C SER A 116 -0.88 3.48 -33.53
N ALA A 117 -0.02 2.71 -34.19
CA ALA A 117 -0.46 1.61 -35.05
C ALA A 117 -1.01 0.40 -34.27
N TRP A 118 -0.76 0.38 -32.95
CA TRP A 118 -1.07 -0.72 -32.05
C TRP A 118 -2.23 -0.38 -31.09
N SER A 119 -2.77 0.84 -31.15
CA SER A 119 -3.95 1.19 -30.36
C SER A 119 -5.15 0.30 -30.70
N TYR A 120 -5.97 0.01 -29.69
CA TYR A 120 -7.17 -0.82 -29.76
C TYR A 120 -6.92 -2.30 -30.08
N ASP A 121 -5.73 -2.82 -29.78
CA ASP A 121 -5.40 -4.25 -29.91
C ASP A 121 -5.60 -5.05 -28.61
N GLY A 122 -5.88 -4.35 -27.50
CA GLY A 122 -6.18 -4.93 -26.19
C GLY A 122 -4.95 -5.10 -25.28
N GLU A 123 -3.77 -4.68 -25.72
CA GLU A 123 -2.56 -4.59 -24.91
C GLU A 123 -2.15 -3.12 -24.72
N CYS A 124 -1.39 -2.80 -23.67
CA CYS A 124 -0.85 -1.44 -23.50
C CYS A 124 0.55 -1.34 -24.12
N ASP A 125 0.73 -0.50 -25.13
CA ASP A 125 2.02 -0.26 -25.80
C ASP A 125 2.80 0.93 -25.22
N ASP A 126 2.20 1.67 -24.28
CA ASP A 126 2.85 2.86 -23.75
C ASP A 126 4.03 2.50 -22.80
N PRO A 127 5.28 2.86 -23.16
CA PRO A 127 6.47 2.47 -22.39
C PRO A 127 6.55 3.07 -20.98
N ARG A 128 5.67 4.03 -20.64
CA ARG A 128 5.55 4.59 -19.28
C ARG A 128 4.94 3.59 -18.31
N PHE A 129 4.23 2.57 -18.81
CA PHE A 129 3.60 1.55 -17.99
C PHE A 129 4.45 0.29 -17.87
N TYR A 130 4.02 -0.61 -16.99
CA TYR A 130 4.53 -1.96 -16.80
C TYR A 130 3.44 -2.86 -16.22
N GLY A 131 3.52 -4.17 -16.41
CA GLY A 131 2.59 -5.15 -15.84
C GLY A 131 2.11 -6.19 -16.86
N GLY A 132 1.19 -7.06 -16.44
CA GLY A 132 0.66 -8.17 -17.23
C GLY A 132 -0.37 -7.80 -18.29
N GLY A 133 -0.71 -6.51 -18.42
CA GLY A 133 -1.53 -5.96 -19.50
C GLY A 133 -0.73 -5.17 -20.55
N MET A 134 0.60 -5.19 -20.48
CA MET A 134 1.47 -4.60 -21.50
C MET A 134 1.53 -5.46 -22.75
N THR A 135 1.83 -4.83 -23.88
CA THR A 135 2.17 -5.50 -25.14
C THR A 135 3.23 -6.57 -24.94
N SER A 136 3.07 -7.68 -25.67
CA SER A 136 4.06 -8.75 -25.74
C SER A 136 5.20 -8.44 -26.72
N THR A 137 5.05 -7.37 -27.51
CA THR A 137 6.04 -6.93 -28.50
C THR A 137 7.02 -5.89 -27.90
N PRO A 138 8.13 -5.57 -28.59
CA PRO A 138 9.05 -4.55 -28.09
C PRO A 138 8.39 -3.17 -27.97
N LEU A 139 8.46 -2.58 -26.77
CA LEU A 139 7.98 -1.22 -26.52
C LEU A 139 8.78 -0.19 -27.34
N LEU A 140 8.06 0.67 -28.06
CA LEU A 140 8.64 1.76 -28.84
C LEU A 140 8.51 3.08 -28.08
N ALA A 141 9.49 3.97 -28.24
CA ALA A 141 9.43 5.28 -27.59
C ALA A 141 8.32 6.15 -28.19
N GLU A 142 8.02 5.90 -29.46
CA GLU A 142 7.01 6.56 -30.28
C GLU A 142 5.57 6.23 -29.85
N ASP A 143 5.34 5.13 -29.13
CA ASP A 143 3.99 4.73 -28.65
C ASP A 143 3.61 5.42 -27.32
N ARG A 144 4.52 6.24 -26.78
CA ARG A 144 4.28 7.00 -25.55
C ARG A 144 3.13 7.98 -25.74
N TYR A 145 2.10 7.88 -24.90
CA TYR A 145 0.84 8.64 -24.96
C TYR A 145 -0.03 8.33 -26.19
N HIS A 146 0.23 7.24 -26.90
CA HIS A 146 -0.44 6.96 -28.17
C HIS A 146 -1.20 5.64 -28.16
N ASP A 147 -1.50 5.11 -26.98
CA ASP A 147 -2.32 3.92 -26.78
C ASP A 147 -3.24 4.08 -25.55
N ALA A 148 -4.03 5.15 -25.56
CA ALA A 148 -4.74 5.61 -24.37
C ALA A 148 -5.89 4.69 -23.94
N THR A 149 -6.61 4.09 -24.89
CA THR A 149 -7.77 3.26 -24.61
C THR A 149 -7.36 1.96 -23.93
N ASP A 150 -6.36 1.26 -24.48
CA ASP A 150 -5.95 -0.03 -23.93
C ASP A 150 -5.17 0.16 -22.63
N CYS A 151 -4.22 1.10 -22.57
CA CYS A 151 -3.54 1.41 -21.30
C CYS A 151 -4.52 1.83 -20.19
N ARG A 152 -5.58 2.57 -20.50
CA ARG A 152 -6.62 2.90 -19.50
C ARG A 152 -7.39 1.66 -19.07
N GLN A 153 -7.78 0.80 -20.00
CA GLN A 153 -8.50 -0.42 -19.70
C GLN A 153 -7.66 -1.34 -18.79
N GLN A 154 -6.41 -1.57 -19.17
CA GLN A 154 -5.47 -2.41 -18.45
C GLN A 154 -5.13 -1.83 -17.07
N TYR A 155 -5.00 -0.50 -16.96
CA TYR A 155 -4.79 0.19 -15.68
C TYR A 155 -6.02 0.06 -14.77
N ASN A 156 -7.22 0.27 -15.30
CA ASN A 156 -8.47 0.11 -14.54
C ASN A 156 -8.72 -1.35 -14.11
N ALA A 157 -8.23 -2.31 -14.90
CA ALA A 157 -8.24 -3.73 -14.56
C ALA A 157 -7.16 -4.12 -13.53
N GLY A 158 -6.30 -3.18 -13.11
CA GLY A 158 -5.18 -3.46 -12.19
C GLY A 158 -4.08 -4.32 -12.80
N ARG A 159 -4.05 -4.47 -14.13
CA ARG A 159 -3.08 -5.30 -14.86
C ARG A 159 -1.77 -4.57 -15.17
N ILE A 160 -1.80 -3.24 -15.20
CA ILE A 160 -0.63 -2.39 -15.41
C ILE A 160 -0.59 -1.21 -14.44
N ALA A 161 0.60 -0.68 -14.24
CA ALA A 161 0.91 0.47 -13.39
C ALA A 161 1.86 1.44 -14.11
N LEU A 162 1.85 2.71 -13.71
CA LEU A 162 2.81 3.70 -14.22
C LEU A 162 4.15 3.53 -13.48
N ARG A 163 5.27 3.52 -14.21
CA ARG A 163 6.63 3.39 -13.64
C ARG A 163 6.99 4.56 -12.73
#